data_AF-A0A662N1N7-F1
#
_entry.id   AF-A0A662N1N7-F1
#
_cell.length_a   1.000
_cell.length_b   1.000
_cell.length_c   1.000
_cell.angle_alpha   90.00
_cell.angle_beta   90.00
_cell.angle_gamma   90.00
#
_symmetry.space_group_name_H-M   'P 1'
#
loop_
_entity.id
_entity.type
_entity.pdbx_description
1 polymer ?
#
loop_
_entity_poly.entity_id
_entity_poly.type
_entity_poly.pdbx_seq_one_letter_code
_entity_poly.pdbx_strand_id
1 'polypeptide(L)'
;VKRTRRPPQNEMNALINFLNSRLYATIVSELYNTQLVPTVSYLHEPGERRFSLALDLSEIFKPVIVDRIANRLVNQGIIKKEHFREELNGILLTKEGMRKVIEIYNKEMRTSVKHPRLKKNVTKQRLIRLEAYKLMRHFVGVAGYEPLVAWF
;
A
#
# COMPACT_ATOMS: atom_id res chain seq x y z
N VAL A 1 -15.90 5.77 11.59
CA VAL A 1 -14.76 5.13 12.30
C VAL A 1 -13.63 6.15 12.40
N LYS A 2 -13.17 6.51 13.60
CA LYS A 2 -12.10 7.51 13.80
C LYS A 2 -10.73 6.85 13.53
N ARG A 3 -9.94 7.34 12.56
CA ARG A 3 -8.60 6.81 12.25
C ARG A 3 -7.61 7.29 13.31
N THR A 4 -7.05 6.37 14.09
CA THR A 4 -5.99 6.65 15.07
C THR A 4 -4.69 6.07 14.56
N ARG A 5 -3.75 6.95 14.16
CA ARG A 5 -2.52 6.55 13.47
C ARG A 5 -1.47 5.98 14.42
N ARG A 6 -1.27 6.58 15.60
CA ARG A 6 -0.36 6.07 16.65
C ARG A 6 -0.78 6.58 18.05
N PRO A 7 -1.19 5.71 18.98
CA PRO A 7 -1.45 4.30 18.78
C PRO A 7 -2.84 4.00 18.19
N PRO A 8 -3.03 2.84 17.54
CA PRO A 8 -4.34 2.39 17.12
C PRO A 8 -5.22 2.06 18.34
N GLN A 9 -6.39 2.69 18.43
CA GLN A 9 -7.38 2.47 19.50
C GLN A 9 -8.34 1.30 19.23
N ASN A 10 -8.21 0.62 18.08
CA ASN A 10 -8.98 -0.58 17.76
C ASN A 10 -8.19 -1.52 16.83
N GLU A 11 -8.59 -2.80 16.82
CA GLU A 11 -7.99 -3.88 16.04
C GLU A 11 -7.91 -3.56 14.54
N MET A 12 -8.96 -2.93 13.99
CA MET A 12 -9.01 -2.54 12.58
C MET A 12 -7.95 -1.48 12.23
N ASN A 13 -7.74 -0.49 13.09
CA ASN A 13 -6.69 0.51 12.92
C ASN A 13 -5.30 -0.14 13.01
N ALA A 14 -5.10 -1.12 13.91
CA ALA A 14 -3.85 -1.86 14.01
C ALA A 14 -3.56 -2.64 12.71
N LEU A 15 -4.57 -3.33 12.16
CA LEU A 15 -4.48 -4.05 10.89
C LEU A 15 -4.19 -3.12 9.71
N ILE A 16 -4.92 -2.02 9.59
CA ILE A 16 -4.74 -1.03 8.51
C ILE A 16 -3.36 -0.38 8.60
N ASN A 17 -2.88 -0.02 9.79
CA ASN A 17 -1.54 0.55 9.98
C ASN A 17 -0.44 -0.44 9.58
N PHE A 18 -0.62 -1.73 9.92
CA PHE A 18 0.31 -2.78 9.51
C PHE A 18 0.34 -2.94 7.99
N LEU A 19 -0.83 -3.05 7.34
CA LEU A 19 -0.94 -3.16 5.89
C LEU A 19 -0.39 -1.91 5.16
N ASN A 20 -0.66 -0.71 5.67
CA ASN A 20 -0.06 0.53 5.15
C ASN A 20 1.47 0.50 5.21
N SER A 21 2.04 -0.04 6.30
CA SER A 21 3.49 -0.18 6.43
C SER A 21 4.06 -1.17 5.41
N ARG A 22 3.33 -2.26 5.12
CA ARG A 22 3.69 -3.21 4.04
C ARG A 22 3.62 -2.54 2.66
N LEU A 23 2.54 -1.81 2.38
CA LEU A 23 2.35 -1.08 1.12
C LEU A 23 3.45 -0.02 0.91
N TYR A 24 3.77 0.77 1.93
CA TYR A 24 4.85 1.74 1.88
C TYR A 24 6.18 1.09 1.50
N ALA A 25 6.56 -0.01 2.18
CA ALA A 25 7.79 -0.74 1.87
C ALA A 25 7.80 -1.30 0.44
N THR A 26 6.66 -1.81 -0.05
CA THR A 26 6.52 -2.27 -1.44
C THR A 26 6.70 -1.12 -2.44
N ILE A 27 6.10 0.04 -2.21
CA ILE A 27 6.23 1.19 -3.10
C ILE A 27 7.67 1.70 -3.12
N VAL A 28 8.32 1.81 -1.95
CA VAL A 28 9.75 2.17 -1.86
C VAL A 28 10.58 1.20 -2.70
N SER A 29 10.37 -0.12 -2.55
CA SER A 29 11.07 -1.13 -3.35
C SER A 29 10.84 -0.95 -4.85
N GLU A 30 9.62 -0.66 -5.29
CA GLU A 30 9.32 -0.41 -6.70
C GLU A 30 9.94 0.89 -7.22
N LEU A 31 10.01 1.95 -6.39
CA LEU A 31 10.68 3.21 -6.75
C LEU A 31 12.19 3.01 -6.96
N TYR A 32 12.84 2.17 -6.15
CA TYR A 32 14.26 1.81 -6.35
C TYR A 32 14.52 1.04 -7.67
N ASN A 33 13.48 0.57 -8.35
CA ASN A 33 13.58 -0.01 -9.70
C ASN A 33 13.35 1.03 -10.81
N THR A 34 13.41 2.33 -10.48
CA THR A 34 13.21 3.47 -11.39
C THR A 34 14.28 4.54 -11.14
N GLN A 35 14.30 5.58 -11.99
CA GLN A 35 15.17 6.74 -11.85
C GLN A 35 14.56 7.85 -10.97
N LEU A 36 13.38 7.64 -10.38
CA LEU A 36 12.77 8.63 -9.49
C LEU A 36 13.52 8.70 -8.16
N VAL A 37 13.76 9.92 -7.68
CA VAL A 37 14.34 10.15 -6.35
C VAL A 37 13.23 10.01 -5.29
N PRO A 38 13.25 8.99 -4.41
CA PRO A 38 12.10 8.70 -3.54
C PRO A 38 11.81 9.75 -2.45
N THR A 39 12.74 10.68 -2.20
CA THR A 39 12.58 11.77 -1.21
C THR A 39 11.80 12.98 -1.75
N VAL A 40 11.65 13.10 -3.07
CA VAL A 40 10.96 14.22 -3.72
C VAL A 40 9.48 13.88 -3.90
N SER A 41 8.60 14.60 -3.20
CA SER A 41 7.14 14.47 -3.23
C SER A 41 6.45 15.80 -3.55
N TYR A 42 5.15 15.72 -3.84
CA TYR A 42 4.33 16.85 -4.27
C TYR A 42 3.10 17.04 -3.39
N LEU A 43 2.53 15.97 -2.83
CA LEU A 43 1.41 16.05 -1.89
C LEU A 43 1.89 16.11 -0.43
N HIS A 44 2.78 15.20 -0.04
CA HIS A 44 3.42 15.24 1.27
C HIS A 44 4.65 16.14 1.24
N GLU A 45 4.97 16.77 2.38
CA GLU A 45 6.20 17.56 2.51
C GLU A 45 7.44 16.70 2.20
N PRO A 46 8.32 17.13 1.26
CA PRO A 46 9.57 16.46 1.00
C PRO A 46 10.44 16.39 2.26
N GLY A 47 11.17 15.30 2.44
CA GLY A 47 12.04 15.13 3.60
C GLY A 47 13.26 14.30 3.27
N GLU A 48 14.44 14.78 3.65
CA GLU A 48 15.72 14.13 3.31
C GLU A 48 15.87 12.73 3.94
N ARG A 49 15.22 12.49 5.08
CA ARG A 49 15.27 11.22 5.82
C ARG A 49 14.03 10.34 5.61
N ARG A 50 13.16 10.67 4.66
CA ARG A 50 11.89 9.98 4.40
C ARG A 50 11.66 9.78 2.91
N PHE A 51 11.16 8.61 2.52
CA PHE A 51 10.75 8.36 1.14
C PHE A 51 9.36 8.96 0.87
N SER A 52 9.26 10.29 0.87
CA SER A 52 7.99 11.00 0.77
C SER A 52 7.24 10.71 -0.52
N LEU A 53 7.91 10.41 -1.63
CA LEU A 53 7.23 10.02 -2.88
C LEU A 53 6.43 8.73 -2.75
N ALA A 54 6.91 7.81 -1.91
CA ALA A 54 6.18 6.58 -1.63
C ALA A 54 4.89 6.85 -0.86
N LEU A 55 4.83 7.93 -0.06
CA LEU A 55 3.60 8.34 0.62
C LEU A 55 2.58 8.89 -0.38
N ASP A 56 3.01 9.73 -1.32
CA ASP A 56 2.13 10.26 -2.39
C ASP A 56 1.53 9.12 -3.21
N LEU A 57 2.37 8.22 -3.72
CA LEU A 57 1.90 7.05 -4.48
C LEU A 57 1.01 6.15 -3.63
N SER A 58 1.26 6.04 -2.32
CA SER A 58 0.46 5.18 -1.45
C SER A 58 -1.01 5.59 -1.38
N GLU A 59 -1.34 6.86 -1.56
CA GLU A 59 -2.75 7.32 -1.50
C GLU A 59 -3.61 6.67 -2.59
N ILE A 60 -3.04 6.42 -3.78
CA ILE A 60 -3.71 5.74 -4.89
C ILE A 60 -3.96 4.26 -4.57
N PHE A 61 -2.98 3.63 -3.90
CA PHE A 61 -2.97 2.18 -3.69
C PHE A 61 -3.69 1.74 -2.41
N LYS A 62 -3.86 2.63 -1.42
CA LYS A 62 -4.53 2.31 -0.15
C LYS A 62 -5.95 1.76 -0.32
N PRO A 63 -6.87 2.40 -1.07
CA PRO A 63 -8.23 1.88 -1.21
C PRO A 63 -8.29 0.55 -1.97
N VAL A 64 -7.39 0.35 -2.92
CA VAL A 64 -7.43 -0.78 -3.85
C VAL A 64 -6.68 -2.01 -3.36
N ILE A 65 -5.77 -1.85 -2.39
CA ILE A 65 -4.97 -2.93 -1.81
C ILE A 65 -5.25 -3.04 -0.30
N VAL A 66 -4.95 -1.99 0.48
CA VAL A 66 -4.98 -2.04 1.95
C VAL A 66 -6.40 -2.26 2.45
N ASP A 67 -7.33 -1.39 2.04
CA ASP A 67 -8.69 -1.42 2.56
C ASP A 67 -9.43 -2.71 2.10
N ARG A 68 -9.21 -3.14 0.85
CA ARG A 68 -9.74 -4.41 0.34
C ARG A 68 -9.21 -5.62 1.11
N ILE A 69 -7.90 -5.68 1.38
CA ILE A 69 -7.32 -6.79 2.15
C ILE A 69 -7.83 -6.77 3.59
N ALA A 70 -7.87 -5.62 4.24
CA ALA A 70 -8.37 -5.49 5.61
C ALA A 70 -9.82 -5.99 5.71
N ASN A 71 -10.70 -5.52 4.82
CA ASN A 71 -12.09 -5.96 4.78
C ASN A 71 -12.21 -7.46 4.50
N ARG A 72 -11.42 -8.02 3.57
CA ARG A 72 -11.42 -9.46 3.28
C ARG A 72 -11.02 -10.29 4.50
N LEU A 73 -9.94 -9.90 5.18
CA LEU A 73 -9.42 -10.62 6.36
C LEU A 73 -10.44 -10.67 7.50
N VAL A 74 -11.14 -9.55 7.74
CA VAL A 74 -12.15 -9.45 8.80
C VAL A 74 -13.43 -10.18 8.41
N ASN A 75 -13.98 -9.91 7.21
CA ASN A 75 -15.26 -10.49 6.77
C ASN A 75 -15.20 -12.01 6.60
N GLN A 76 -14.03 -12.56 6.24
CA GLN A 76 -13.83 -14.01 6.13
C GLN A 76 -13.39 -14.65 7.45
N GLY A 77 -13.31 -13.89 8.56
CA GLY A 77 -12.90 -14.39 9.86
C GLY A 77 -11.46 -14.96 9.90
N ILE A 78 -10.61 -14.56 8.95
CA ILE A 78 -9.20 -14.98 8.89
C ILE A 78 -8.41 -14.33 10.02
N ILE A 79 -8.71 -13.06 10.28
CA ILE A 79 -8.21 -12.30 11.42
C ILE A 79 -9.38 -12.09 12.39
N LYS A 80 -9.11 -12.41 13.66
CA LYS A 80 -10.04 -12.40 14.79
C LYS A 80 -9.36 -11.74 15.99
N LYS A 81 -10.12 -11.47 17.06
CA LYS A 81 -9.63 -10.85 18.30
C LYS A 81 -8.34 -11.49 18.86
N GLU A 82 -8.23 -12.82 18.84
CA GLU A 82 -7.04 -13.59 19.29
C GLU A 82 -5.75 -13.26 18.51
N HIS A 83 -5.87 -12.66 17.33
CA HIS A 83 -4.74 -12.22 16.51
C HIS A 83 -4.25 -10.83 16.88
N PHE A 84 -4.85 -10.20 17.89
CA PHE A 84 -4.46 -8.92 18.43
C PHE A 84 -4.05 -9.06 19.89
N ARG A 85 -3.22 -8.12 20.35
CA ARG A 85 -2.85 -7.98 21.74
C ARG A 85 -2.88 -6.51 22.13
N GLU A 86 -3.31 -6.23 23.34
CA GLU A 86 -3.19 -4.92 23.95
C GLU A 86 -1.79 -4.77 24.55
N GLU A 87 -1.16 -3.63 24.30
CA GLU A 87 0.02 -3.16 25.01
C GLU A 87 -0.31 -1.79 25.65
N LEU A 88 0.55 -1.33 26.57
CA LEU A 88 0.38 -0.07 27.33
C LEU A 88 0.01 1.13 26.42
N ASN A 89 0.48 1.11 25.18
CA ASN A 89 0.26 2.13 24.18
C ASN A 89 -0.59 1.61 23.01
N GLY A 90 -1.65 0.83 23.23
CA GLY A 90 -2.63 0.46 22.20
C GLY A 90 -2.52 -0.96 21.62
N ILE A 91 -3.18 -1.20 20.48
CA ILE A 91 -3.41 -2.56 19.97
C ILE A 91 -2.41 -2.93 18.87
N LEU A 92 -1.80 -4.11 18.97
CA LEU A 92 -0.88 -4.65 17.97
C LEU A 92 -1.33 -6.03 17.48
N LEU A 93 -0.88 -6.42 16.28
CA LEU A 93 -1.04 -7.79 15.81
C LEU A 93 -0.09 -8.73 16.57
N THR A 94 -0.56 -9.94 16.88
CA THR A 94 0.29 -11.02 17.36
C THR A 94 1.22 -11.52 16.24
N LYS A 95 2.22 -12.35 16.59
CA LYS A 95 3.10 -12.97 15.57
C LYS A 95 2.31 -13.79 14.56
N GLU A 96 1.31 -14.55 15.03
CA GLU A 96 0.44 -15.32 14.15
C GLU A 96 -0.44 -14.42 13.27
N GLY A 97 -1.03 -13.36 13.85
CA GLY A 97 -1.80 -12.37 13.10
C GLY A 97 -0.98 -11.73 11.98
N MET A 98 0.23 -11.28 12.28
CA MET A 98 1.16 -10.74 11.28
C MET A 98 1.46 -11.74 10.17
N ARG A 99 1.71 -13.02 10.49
CA ARG A 99 1.99 -14.06 9.49
C ARG A 99 0.82 -14.22 8.52
N LYS A 100 -0.42 -14.33 9.02
CA LYS A 100 -1.63 -14.45 8.20
C LYS A 100 -1.83 -13.23 7.29
N VAL A 101 -1.65 -12.03 7.84
CA VAL A 101 -1.76 -10.77 7.07
C VAL A 101 -0.70 -10.71 5.97
N ILE A 102 0.57 -11.04 6.27
CA ILE A 102 1.68 -11.01 5.30
C ILE A 102 1.43 -12.01 4.16
N GLU A 103 1.00 -13.23 4.47
CA GLU A 103 0.73 -14.26 3.47
C GLU A 103 -0.30 -13.77 2.43
N ILE A 104 -1.41 -13.21 2.93
CA ILE A 104 -2.50 -12.72 2.10
C ILE A 104 -2.09 -11.46 1.33
N TYR A 105 -1.34 -10.55 1.96
CA TYR A 105 -0.77 -9.38 1.29
C TYR A 105 0.15 -9.77 0.13
N ASN A 106 1.07 -10.72 0.35
CA ASN A 106 2.00 -11.17 -0.68
C ASN A 106 1.27 -11.88 -1.83
N LYS A 107 0.25 -12.68 -1.53
CA LYS A 107 -0.62 -13.29 -2.55
C LYS A 107 -1.34 -12.22 -3.37
N GLU A 108 -1.85 -11.17 -2.73
CA GLU A 108 -2.49 -10.04 -3.40
C GLU A 108 -1.53 -9.33 -4.36
N MET A 109 -0.28 -9.10 -3.93
CA MET A 109 0.75 -8.44 -4.76
C MET A 109 1.12 -9.25 -6.01
N ARG A 110 1.09 -10.59 -5.91
CA ARG A 110 1.34 -11.52 -7.01
C ARG A 110 0.14 -11.73 -7.93
N THR A 111 -1.06 -11.32 -7.51
CA THR A 111 -2.28 -11.48 -8.30
C THR A 111 -2.19 -10.60 -9.55
N SER A 112 -2.47 -11.20 -10.71
CA SER A 112 -2.43 -10.51 -12.01
C SER A 112 -3.80 -10.00 -12.42
N VAL A 113 -3.82 -8.84 -13.08
CA VAL A 113 -5.00 -8.25 -13.72
C VAL A 113 -4.71 -7.95 -15.19
N LYS A 114 -5.71 -8.07 -16.06
CA LYS A 114 -5.57 -7.73 -17.47
C LYS A 114 -5.55 -6.21 -17.62
N HIS A 115 -4.41 -5.64 -18.02
CA HIS A 115 -4.26 -4.20 -18.19
C HIS A 115 -4.89 -3.74 -19.50
N PRO A 116 -5.85 -2.78 -19.48
CA PRO A 116 -6.64 -2.43 -20.66
C PRO A 116 -5.79 -1.82 -21.78
N ARG A 117 -4.90 -0.87 -21.46
CA ARG A 117 -4.01 -0.23 -22.45
C ARG A 117 -2.89 -1.17 -22.96
N LEU A 118 -2.25 -1.96 -22.08
CA LEU A 118 -1.15 -2.85 -22.46
C LEU A 118 -1.60 -4.19 -23.08
N LYS A 119 -2.88 -4.55 -22.94
CA LYS A 119 -3.47 -5.84 -23.37
C LYS A 119 -2.71 -7.07 -22.82
N LYS A 120 -2.07 -6.93 -21.65
CA LYS A 120 -1.26 -7.97 -20.99
C LYS A 120 -1.64 -8.11 -19.52
N ASN A 121 -1.38 -9.29 -18.97
CA ASN A 121 -1.52 -9.53 -17.53
C ASN A 121 -0.36 -8.87 -16.79
N VAL A 122 -0.68 -8.09 -15.76
CA VAL A 122 0.30 -7.43 -14.89
C VAL A 122 -0.08 -7.68 -13.44
N THR A 123 0.92 -7.95 -12.61
CA THR A 123 0.69 -8.12 -11.16
C THR A 123 0.31 -6.78 -10.51
N LYS A 124 -0.39 -6.81 -9.38
CA LYS A 124 -0.68 -5.60 -8.60
C LYS A 124 0.59 -4.87 -8.18
N GLN A 125 1.65 -5.61 -7.86
CA GLN A 125 2.97 -5.02 -7.61
C GLN A 125 3.52 -4.29 -8.85
N ARG A 126 3.37 -4.88 -10.05
CA ARG A 126 3.79 -4.22 -11.29
C ARG A 126 2.99 -2.96 -11.60
N LEU A 127 1.71 -2.88 -11.21
CA LEU A 127 0.92 -1.65 -11.34
C LEU A 127 1.55 -0.47 -10.58
N ILE A 128 2.14 -0.72 -9.40
CA ILE A 128 2.85 0.31 -8.63
C ILE A 128 4.01 0.89 -9.45
N ARG A 129 4.83 0.03 -10.09
CA ARG A 129 5.92 0.50 -10.96
C ARG A 129 5.43 1.22 -12.20
N LEU A 130 4.32 0.77 -12.79
CA LEU A 130 3.71 1.46 -13.93
C LEU A 130 3.22 2.86 -13.53
N GLU A 131 2.76 3.05 -12.30
CA GLU A 131 2.38 4.37 -11.78
C GLU A 131 3.59 5.30 -11.65
N ALA A 132 4.72 4.78 -11.16
CA ALA A 132 5.99 5.51 -11.15
C ALA A 132 6.44 5.90 -12.57
N TYR A 133 6.31 5.01 -13.56
CA TYR A 133 6.63 5.36 -14.95
C TYR A 133 5.71 6.43 -15.54
N LYS A 134 4.44 6.49 -15.13
CA LYS A 134 3.54 7.57 -15.54
C LYS A 134 4.01 8.92 -15.00
N LEU A 135 4.45 8.99 -13.74
CA LEU A 135 5.06 10.20 -13.19
C LEU A 135 6.34 10.61 -13.94
N MET A 136 7.22 9.65 -14.23
CA MET A 136 8.43 9.95 -15.02
C MET A 136 8.10 10.59 -16.36
N ARG A 137 7.14 10.00 -17.10
CA ARG A 137 6.69 10.54 -18.40
C ARG A 137 6.07 11.93 -18.29
N HIS A 138 5.42 12.22 -17.17
CA HIS A 138 4.90 13.55 -16.87
C HIS A 138 6.01 14.57 -16.64
N PHE A 139 7.03 14.24 -15.84
CA PHE A 139 8.12 15.16 -15.56
C PHE A 139 8.97 15.51 -16.79
N VAL A 140 9.10 14.58 -17.75
CA VAL A 140 9.81 14.85 -19.01
C VAL A 140 8.90 15.43 -20.12
N GLY A 141 7.65 15.78 -19.80
CA GLY A 141 6.72 16.39 -20.77
C GLY A 141 6.20 15.47 -21.87
N VAL A 142 6.41 14.15 -21.76
CA VAL A 142 5.99 13.17 -22.77
C VAL A 142 4.48 12.89 -22.72
N ALA A 143 3.86 12.94 -21.54
CA ALA A 143 2.42 12.75 -21.36
C ALA A 143 1.93 13.36 -20.05
N GLY A 144 0.70 13.88 -20.01
CA GLY A 144 0.06 14.29 -18.75
C GLY A 144 -0.09 13.11 -17.76
N TYR A 145 0.01 13.41 -16.46
CA TYR A 145 -0.21 12.40 -15.43
C TYR A 145 -1.72 12.23 -15.15
N GLU A 146 -2.23 11.03 -15.42
CA GLU A 146 -3.56 10.60 -14.98
C GLU A 146 -3.37 9.53 -13.91
N PRO A 147 -3.91 9.63 -12.69
CA PRO A 147 -3.72 8.60 -11.66
C PRO A 147 -4.40 7.27 -12.04
N LEU A 148 -3.90 6.16 -11.51
CA LEU A 148 -4.56 4.86 -11.63
C LEU A 148 -5.97 4.90 -11.03
N VAL A 149 -6.97 4.58 -11.84
CA VAL A 149 -8.32 4.22 -11.39
C VAL A 149 -8.45 2.70 -11.54
N ALA A 150 -8.61 1.98 -10.44
CA ALA A 150 -8.71 0.53 -10.48
C ALA A 150 -10.01 0.07 -11.15
N TRP A 151 -9.88 -0.84 -12.12
CA TRP A 151 -10.99 -1.45 -12.90
C TRP A 151 -11.24 -2.92 -12.52
N PHE A 152 -10.55 -3.41 -11.50
CA PHE A 152 -10.55 -4.79 -11.02
C PHE A 152 -11.00 -4.86 -9.56
#